data_AF-A0A177WRV9-F1
#
_entry.id   AF-A0A177WRV9-F1
#
_cell.length_a   1.000
_cell.length_b   1.000
_cell.length_c   1.000
_cell.angle_alpha   90.00
_cell.angle_beta   90.00
_cell.angle_gamma   90.00
#
_symmetry.space_group_name_H-M   'P 1'
#
loop_
_entity.id
_entity.type
_entity.pdbx_description
1 polymer ?
#
loop_
_entity_poly.entity_id
_entity_poly.type
_entity_poly.pdbx_seq_one_letter_code
_entity_poly.pdbx_strand_id
1 'polypeptide(L)'
;MINIFEVFLPQLLRYPNPTDPLNGEAAALLMREPTSYDSRVKEYVSHYATKEAADAATDESSEDDMSSIGSFSDEEAPGMEL
;
A
#
# COMPACT_ATOMS: atom_id res chain seq x y z
N MET A 1 -20.30 -5.40 7.74
CA MET A 1 -19.01 -4.69 7.55
C MET A 1 -19.31 -3.27 7.07
N ILE A 2 -19.69 -2.37 7.98
CA ILE A 2 -20.07 -0.98 7.63
C ILE A 2 -19.00 0.02 8.07
N ASN A 3 -18.36 -0.23 9.22
CA ASN A 3 -17.47 0.73 9.87
C ASN A 3 -16.14 1.02 9.15
N ILE A 4 -15.65 0.14 8.27
CA ILE A 4 -14.34 0.32 7.64
C ILE A 4 -14.38 1.42 6.57
N PHE A 5 -15.33 1.32 5.64
CA PHE A 5 -15.44 2.26 4.51
C PHE A 5 -16.18 3.54 4.88
N GLU A 6 -17.15 3.47 5.81
CA GLU A 6 -17.95 4.64 6.18
C GLU A 6 -17.33 5.49 7.28
N VAL A 7 -16.49 4.89 8.15
CA VAL A 7 -15.95 5.58 9.33
C VAL A 7 -14.42 5.53 9.34
N PHE A 8 -13.82 4.34 9.39
CA PHE A 8 -12.39 4.20 9.65
C PHE A 8 -11.52 4.84 8.55
N LEU A 9 -11.72 4.46 7.28
CA LEU A 9 -10.90 4.98 6.18
C LEU A 9 -11.06 6.50 5.96
N PRO A 10 -12.30 7.06 5.95
CA PRO A 10 -12.44 8.52 5.86
C PRO A 10 -11.76 9.28 7.00
N GLN A 11 -11.81 8.74 8.23
CA GLN A 11 -11.13 9.35 9.38
C GLN A 11 -9.61 9.23 9.27
N LEU A 12 -9.09 8.06 8.92
CA LEU A 12 -7.65 7.83 8.77
C LEU A 12 -7.04 8.70 7.66
N LEU A 13 -7.71 8.82 6.51
CA LEU A 13 -7.24 9.66 5.40
C LEU A 13 -7.29 11.14 5.74
N ARG A 14 -8.21 11.56 6.61
CA ARG A 14 -8.28 12.94 7.09
C ARG A 14 -7.20 13.24 8.13
N TYR A 15 -6.93 12.29 9.01
CA TYR A 15 -6.03 12.45 10.14
C TYR A 15 -5.10 11.23 10.23
N PRO A 16 -4.04 11.20 9.39
CA PRO A 16 -3.06 10.13 9.45
C PRO A 16 -2.28 10.18 10.78
N ASN A 17 -1.78 9.03 11.22
CA ASN A 17 -0.94 8.94 12.41
C ASN A 17 0.56 9.07 12.04
N PRO A 18 1.23 10.19 12.34
CA PRO A 18 2.64 10.36 11.99
C PRO A 18 3.62 9.75 13.02
N THR A 19 3.16 9.32 14.20
CA THR A 19 4.05 8.85 15.28
C THR A 19 4.50 7.41 15.09
N ASP A 20 3.78 6.62 14.29
CA ASP A 20 4.14 5.25 13.92
C ASP A 20 3.84 5.02 12.43
N PRO A 21 4.64 5.60 11.52
CA PRO A 21 4.31 5.62 10.11
C PRO A 21 4.80 4.37 9.39
N LEU A 22 3.91 3.75 8.61
CA LEU A 22 4.31 2.75 7.61
C LEU A 22 5.07 3.39 6.43
N ASN A 23 4.69 4.61 6.04
CA ASN A 23 5.41 5.40 5.04
C ASN A 23 6.09 6.60 5.73
N GLY A 24 7.37 6.41 6.07
CA GLY A 24 8.17 7.43 6.75
C GLY A 24 8.37 8.72 5.95
N GLU A 25 8.45 8.64 4.62
CA GLU A 25 8.60 9.83 3.76
C GLU A 25 7.34 10.70 3.81
N ALA A 26 6.17 10.08 3.67
CA ALA A 26 4.88 10.76 3.75
C ALA A 26 4.68 11.42 5.12
N ALA A 27 5.04 10.71 6.21
CA ALA A 27 4.93 11.24 7.56
C ALA A 27 5.89 12.41 7.81
N ALA A 28 7.14 12.31 7.37
CA ALA A 28 8.12 13.39 7.49
C ALA A 28 7.67 14.63 6.69
N LEU A 29 7.13 14.44 5.48
CA LEU A 29 6.61 15.52 4.64
C LEU A 29 5.41 16.19 5.30
N LEU A 30 4.47 15.41 5.85
CA LEU A 30 3.32 15.94 6.57
C LEU A 30 3.73 16.77 7.81
N MET A 31 4.71 16.30 8.58
CA MET A 31 5.16 16.97 9.80
C MET A 31 5.94 18.27 9.52
N ARG A 32 6.68 18.32 8.40
CA ARG A 32 7.54 19.47 8.06
C ARG A 32 6.84 20.48 7.17
N GLU A 33 6.12 20.00 6.16
CA GLU A 33 5.57 20.79 5.06
C GLU A 33 4.16 20.30 4.66
N PRO A 34 3.14 20.58 5.49
CA PRO A 34 1.78 20.07 5.26
C PRO A 34 1.18 20.51 3.90
N THR A 35 1.49 21.71 3.43
CA THR A 35 1.01 22.19 2.11
C THR A 35 1.63 21.44 0.94
N SER A 36 2.92 21.07 1.06
CA SER A 36 3.62 20.24 0.07
C SER A 36 3.08 18.82 0.06
N TYR A 37 2.79 18.27 1.24
CA TYR A 37 2.10 16.98 1.39
C TYR A 37 0.74 16.99 0.67
N ASP A 38 -0.11 17.99 0.91
CA ASP A 38 -1.42 18.09 0.27
C ASP A 38 -1.33 18.15 -1.26
N SER A 39 -0.35 18.89 -1.78
CA SER A 39 -0.11 19.00 -3.23
C SER A 39 0.33 17.65 -3.80
N ARG A 40 1.25 16.96 -3.13
CA ARG A 40 1.75 15.64 -3.55
C ARG A 40 0.65 14.58 -3.48
N VAL A 41 -0.20 14.60 -2.46
CA VAL A 41 -1.36 13.69 -2.38
C VAL A 41 -2.31 13.91 -3.56
N LYS A 42 -2.61 15.17 -3.92
CA LYS A 42 -3.49 15.48 -5.07
C LYS A 42 -2.90 14.98 -6.39
N GLU A 43 -1.60 15.16 -6.60
CA GLU A 43 -0.89 14.65 -7.77
C GLU A 43 -1.00 13.12 -7.86
N TYR A 44 -0.71 12.42 -6.75
CA TYR A 44 -0.81 10.97 -6.69
C TYR A 44 -2.24 10.47 -6.93
N VAL A 45 -3.26 11.15 -6.39
CA VAL A 45 -4.66 10.82 -6.66
C VAL A 45 -4.97 10.95 -8.15
N SER A 46 -4.49 12.02 -8.80
CA SER A 46 -4.72 12.25 -10.24
C SER A 46 -4.02 11.24 -11.14
N HIS A 47 -2.88 10.67 -10.71
CA HIS A 47 -2.13 9.70 -11.50
C HIS A 47 -2.56 8.25 -11.26
N TYR A 48 -2.96 7.91 -10.03
CA TYR A 48 -3.12 6.52 -9.61
C TYR A 48 -4.52 6.17 -9.09
N ALA A 49 -5.31 7.14 -8.67
CA ALA A 49 -6.63 6.93 -8.07
C ALA A 49 -7.75 7.53 -8.92
N THR A 50 -7.63 7.40 -10.24
CA THR A 50 -8.69 7.78 -11.19
C THR A 50 -9.70 6.65 -11.35
N LYS A 51 -10.89 6.99 -11.87
CA LYS A 51 -11.93 6.00 -12.14
C LYS A 51 -11.45 4.96 -13.14
N GLU A 52 -10.76 5.41 -14.18
CA GLU A 52 -10.22 4.57 -15.24
C GLU A 52 -9.19 3.58 -14.69
N ALA A 53 -8.33 4.01 -13.77
CA ALA A 53 -7.37 3.13 -13.11
C ALA A 53 -8.05 2.08 -12.21
N ALA A 54 -9.13 2.45 -11.52
CA ALA A 54 -9.92 1.54 -10.69
C ALA A 54 -10.69 0.50 -11.54
N ASP A 55 -11.28 0.95 -12.64
CA ASP A 55 -12.01 0.08 -13.57
C ASP A 55 -11.04 -0.92 -14.23
N ALA A 56 -9.86 -0.46 -14.67
CA ALA A 56 -8.82 -1.32 -15.25
C ALA A 56 -8.30 -2.37 -14.25
N ALA A 57 -8.07 -2.01 -12.98
CA ALA A 57 -7.61 -2.96 -11.96
C ALA A 57 -8.64 -4.07 -11.67
N THR A 58 -9.92 -3.82 -11.95
CA THR A 58 -11.00 -4.79 -11.75
C THR A 58 -11.09 -5.77 -12.91
N ASP A 59 -10.78 -5.34 -14.14
CA ASP A 59 -10.86 -6.16 -15.35
C ASP A 59 -9.70 -7.17 -15.47
N GLU A 60 -8.49 -6.76 -15.06
CA GLU A 60 -7.27 -7.59 -15.02
C GLU A 60 -7.29 -8.65 -13.90
N SER A 61 -8.30 -8.65 -13.03
CA SER A 61 -8.52 -9.67 -11.99
C SER A 61 -9.32 -10.89 -12.47
N SER A 62 -9.52 -11.01 -13.79
CA SER A 62 -10.10 -12.19 -14.42
C SER A 62 -9.04 -13.31 -14.52
N GLU A 63 -8.94 -14.10 -13.44
CA GLU A 63 -8.65 -15.55 -13.44
C GLU A 63 -7.48 -16.04 -14.34
N ASP A 64 -6.19 -16.06 -13.89
CA ASP A 64 -5.24 -17.14 -14.32
C ASP A 64 -3.79 -17.19 -13.75
N ASP A 65 -3.32 -16.37 -12.80
CA ASP A 65 -1.89 -16.49 -12.38
C ASP A 65 -1.62 -16.33 -10.87
N MET A 66 -2.11 -17.28 -10.06
CA MET A 66 -1.75 -17.40 -8.63
C MET A 66 -1.18 -18.78 -8.29
N SER A 67 -0.42 -19.40 -9.21
CA SER A 67 0.27 -20.66 -8.93
C SER A 67 1.75 -20.63 -9.31
N SER A 68 2.60 -19.91 -8.56
CA SER A 68 4.05 -20.17 -8.60
C SER A 68 4.79 -19.71 -7.34
N ILE A 69 4.35 -20.12 -6.14
CA ILE A 69 5.17 -20.01 -4.91
C ILE A 69 5.29 -21.33 -4.12
N GLY A 70 5.30 -22.45 -4.84
CA GLY A 70 5.35 -23.81 -4.25
C GLY A 70 6.65 -24.59 -4.47
N SER A 71 7.74 -23.99 -4.93
CA SER A 71 8.98 -24.73 -5.23
C SER A 71 10.24 -24.03 -4.69
N PHE A 72 10.34 -23.89 -3.37
CA PHE A 72 11.66 -23.89 -2.73
C PHE A 72 11.97 -25.34 -2.35
N SER A 73 12.82 -25.98 -3.15
CA SER A 73 13.43 -27.27 -2.85
C SER A 73 14.16 -27.20 -1.51
N ASP A 74 13.79 -28.09 -0.60
CA ASP A 74 14.56 -28.42 0.59
C ASP A 74 15.78 -29.25 0.14
N GLU A 75 16.86 -28.57 -0.27
CA GLU A 75 18.13 -29.23 -0.61
C GLU A 75 19.31 -28.54 0.12
N GLU A 76 19.71 -29.20 1.21
CA GLU A 76 21.08 -29.35 1.70
C GLU A 76 21.79 -28.16 2.39
N ALA A 77 21.86 -28.22 3.73
CA ALA A 77 22.93 -27.60 4.51
C ALA A 77 23.73 -28.72 5.23
N PRO A 78 24.96 -29.05 4.79
CA PRO A 78 25.79 -30.03 5.46
C PRO A 78 26.33 -29.42 6.76
N GLY A 79 26.05 -30.08 7.89
CA GLY A 79 26.62 -29.71 9.19
C GLY A 79 28.13 -29.89 9.19
N MET A 80 28.87 -28.80 9.32
CA MET A 80 30.31 -28.80 9.58
C MET A 80 30.53 -28.59 11.08
N GLU A 81 30.99 -29.65 11.76
CA GLU A 81 31.42 -29.66 13.16
C GLU A 81 32.65 -28.75 13.38
N LEU A 82 32.68 -28.04 14.52
CA LEU A 82 33.66 -28.15 15.61
C LEU A 82 33.24 -27.25 16.79
#